data_AF-A0A562K6Z2-F1
#
_entry.id   AF-A0A562K6Z2-F1
#
_cell.length_a   1.000
_cell.length_b   1.000
_cell.length_c   1.000
_cell.angle_alpha   90.00
_cell.angle_beta   90.00
_cell.angle_gamma   90.00
#
_symmetry.space_group_name_H-M   'P 1'
#
loop_
_entity.id
_entity.type
_entity.pdbx_description
1 polymer ?
#
loop_
_entity_poly.entity_id
_entity_poly.type
_entity_poly.pdbx_seq_one_letter_code
_entity_poly.pdbx_strand_id
1 'polypeptide(L)'
;MNHTKLLLLIALAVLFATGGWVYKYVTNETYEGMSIIPEDHEDIPLFNGLKPRRADYVIEGDHWEDIYAFYMKELPGKGWKLRHKGSAMDDNDPGNNWGGFMSTWTKDGFEGELSLSAGYFQAENVTEVRFDQHIPPKITSWIDKPPASLCVYANPAEENCTPLEDKDDIENIVHFIDEIAYETSQFKQQKQYGIIEFLNDLGETYFSVKVTQKKARFFSLNLRKVKRK
;
A
#
# COMPACT_ATOMS: atom_id res chain seq x y z
N MET A 1 -42.58 -23.51 -31.70
CA MET A 1 -41.46 -22.65 -32.15
C MET A 1 -40.80 -23.32 -33.33
N ASN A 2 -40.70 -22.67 -34.50
CA ASN A 2 -40.16 -23.32 -35.71
C ASN A 2 -38.72 -23.79 -35.46
N HIS A 3 -38.38 -24.98 -35.94
CA HIS A 3 -37.05 -25.61 -35.77
C HIS A 3 -35.90 -24.68 -36.19
N THR A 4 -36.11 -23.86 -37.23
CA THR A 4 -35.17 -22.83 -37.68
C THR A 4 -34.96 -21.70 -36.67
N LYS A 5 -35.99 -21.27 -35.94
CA LYS A 5 -35.88 -20.27 -34.88
C LYS A 5 -35.16 -20.83 -33.64
N LEU A 6 -35.39 -22.11 -33.32
CA LEU A 6 -34.68 -22.80 -32.25
C LEU A 6 -33.18 -22.94 -32.57
N LEU A 7 -32.84 -23.35 -33.80
CA LEU A 7 -31.44 -23.46 -34.24
C LEU A 7 -30.70 -22.11 -34.22
N LEU A 8 -31.37 -21.02 -34.62
CA LEU A 8 -30.79 -19.67 -34.54
C LEU A 8 -30.51 -19.23 -33.10
N LEU A 9 -31.43 -19.50 -32.17
CA LEU A 9 -31.23 -19.17 -30.75
C LEU A 9 -30.08 -19.98 -30.14
N ILE A 10 -29.96 -21.27 -30.48
CA ILE A 10 -28.84 -22.11 -30.05
C ILE A 10 -27.52 -21.58 -30.61
N ALA A 11 -27.46 -21.25 -31.91
CA ALA A 11 -26.26 -20.70 -32.52
C ALA A 11 -25.83 -19.37 -31.89
N LEU A 12 -26.79 -18.49 -31.59
CA LEU A 12 -26.54 -17.22 -30.92
C LEU A 12 -26.01 -17.43 -29.49
N ALA A 13 -26.61 -18.35 -28.74
CA ALA A 13 -26.17 -18.69 -27.39
C ALA A 13 -24.75 -19.29 -27.38
N VAL A 14 -24.43 -20.17 -28.34
CA VAL A 14 -23.07 -20.72 -28.51
C VAL A 14 -22.09 -19.60 -28.83
N LEU A 15 -22.45 -18.65 -29.70
CA LEU A 15 -21.56 -17.53 -30.08
C LEU A 15 -21.28 -16.59 -28.88
N PHE A 16 -22.30 -16.31 -28.05
CA PHE A 16 -22.08 -15.56 -26.81
C PHE A 16 -21.23 -16.33 -25.80
N ALA A 17 -21.44 -17.64 -25.67
CA ALA A 17 -20.66 -18.48 -24.75
C ALA A 17 -19.19 -18.59 -25.18
N THR A 18 -18.92 -18.82 -26.47
CA THR A 18 -17.56 -18.88 -27.00
C THR A 18 -16.88 -17.52 -26.97
N GLY A 19 -17.59 -16.44 -27.31
CA GLY A 19 -17.10 -15.07 -27.21
C GLY A 19 -16.73 -14.70 -25.77
N GLY A 20 -17.59 -15.03 -24.80
CA GLY A 20 -17.32 -14.81 -23.38
C GLY A 20 -16.15 -15.64 -22.84
N TRP A 21 -15.99 -16.89 -23.32
CA TRP A 21 -14.87 -17.75 -22.93
C TRP A 21 -13.54 -17.26 -23.50
N VAL A 22 -13.49 -16.91 -24.79
CA VAL A 22 -12.30 -16.35 -25.45
C VAL A 22 -11.91 -15.02 -24.81
N TYR A 23 -12.89 -14.14 -24.54
CA TYR A 23 -12.65 -12.89 -23.84
C TYR A 23 -11.94 -13.12 -22.50
N LYS A 24 -12.51 -13.98 -21.64
CA LYS A 24 -11.91 -14.32 -20.34
C LYS A 24 -10.52 -14.94 -20.46
N TYR A 25 -10.31 -15.80 -21.46
CA TYR A 25 -9.02 -16.46 -21.67
C TYR A 25 -7.93 -15.44 -22.03
N VAL A 26 -8.19 -14.57 -23.01
CA VAL A 26 -7.24 -13.56 -23.47
C VAL A 26 -6.96 -12.52 -22.39
N THR A 27 -7.99 -12.05 -21.66
CA THR A 27 -7.78 -11.11 -20.54
C THR A 27 -6.98 -11.75 -19.41
N ASN A 28 -7.25 -13.02 -19.07
CA ASN A 28 -6.51 -13.70 -18.01
C ASN A 28 -5.02 -13.86 -18.34
N GLU A 29 -4.67 -14.17 -19.59
CA GLU A 29 -3.26 -14.25 -20.00
C GLU A 29 -2.58 -12.87 -20.09
N THR A 30 -3.33 -11.85 -20.50
CA THR A 30 -2.79 -10.48 -20.68
C THR A 30 -2.39 -9.83 -19.36
N TYR A 31 -3.13 -10.11 -18.29
CA TYR A 31 -2.91 -9.52 -16.96
C TYR A 31 -2.32 -10.52 -15.94
N GLU A 32 -1.81 -11.66 -16.42
CA GLU A 32 -1.31 -12.71 -15.55
C GLU A 32 -0.07 -12.28 -14.75
N GLY A 33 -0.25 -12.09 -13.44
CA GLY A 33 0.83 -11.66 -12.53
C GLY A 33 0.77 -10.18 -12.18
N MET A 34 -0.23 -9.45 -12.69
CA MET A 34 -0.58 -8.13 -12.20
C MET A 34 -1.48 -8.24 -10.97
N SER A 35 -1.18 -7.46 -9.94
CA SER A 35 -2.06 -7.33 -8.77
C SER A 35 -3.04 -6.17 -8.91
N ILE A 36 -2.76 -5.20 -9.80
CA ILE A 36 -3.64 -4.10 -10.16
C ILE A 36 -3.76 -3.99 -11.68
N ILE A 37 -4.99 -3.89 -12.17
CA ILE A 37 -5.32 -3.60 -13.58
C ILE A 37 -5.97 -2.21 -13.59
N PRO A 38 -5.26 -1.13 -13.95
CA PRO A 38 -5.80 0.24 -13.88
C PRO A 38 -7.16 0.43 -14.56
N GLU A 39 -7.44 -0.29 -15.65
CA GLU A 39 -8.71 -0.26 -16.37
C GLU A 39 -9.92 -0.72 -15.54
N ASP A 40 -9.70 -1.55 -14.51
CA ASP A 40 -10.75 -2.01 -13.57
C ASP A 40 -10.98 -1.00 -12.42
N HIS A 41 -10.20 0.09 -12.35
CA HIS A 41 -10.20 1.08 -11.27
C HIS A 41 -10.46 2.50 -11.79
N GLU A 42 -11.61 3.10 -11.46
CA GLU A 42 -11.94 4.49 -11.88
C GLU A 42 -10.99 5.56 -11.29
N ASP A 43 -10.25 5.19 -10.24
CA ASP A 43 -9.38 6.05 -9.47
C ASP A 43 -7.88 5.82 -9.70
N ILE A 44 -7.51 4.85 -10.55
CA ILE A 44 -6.12 4.61 -10.97
C ILE A 44 -6.04 4.91 -12.47
N PRO A 45 -5.64 6.14 -12.87
CA PRO A 45 -5.62 6.50 -14.28
C PRO A 45 -4.51 5.76 -15.04
N LEU A 46 -4.78 5.33 -16.28
CA LEU A 46 -3.77 4.75 -17.15
C LEU A 46 -3.13 5.84 -18.02
N PHE A 47 -1.80 5.92 -18.03
CA PHE A 47 -1.08 6.83 -18.92
C PHE A 47 -1.34 6.48 -20.39
N ASN A 48 -1.62 7.48 -21.22
CA ASN A 48 -1.97 7.27 -22.61
C ASN A 48 -0.82 6.62 -23.39
N GLY A 49 -1.12 5.52 -24.08
CA GLY A 49 -0.14 4.79 -24.91
C GLY A 49 0.48 3.59 -24.20
N LEU A 50 0.32 3.46 -22.87
CA LEU A 50 0.63 2.22 -22.18
C LEU A 50 -0.24 1.08 -22.69
N LYS A 51 0.38 -0.04 -23.02
CA LYS A 51 -0.29 -1.27 -23.45
C LYS A 51 0.04 -2.38 -22.47
N PRO A 52 -0.95 -3.19 -22.05
CA PRO A 52 -0.69 -4.29 -21.15
C PRO A 52 0.13 -5.39 -21.85
N ARG A 53 1.03 -5.98 -21.09
CA ARG A 53 1.81 -7.19 -21.37
C ARG A 53 1.76 -8.03 -20.10
N ARG A 54 1.89 -9.36 -20.19
CA ARG A 54 1.60 -10.34 -19.12
C ARG A 54 1.75 -9.84 -17.66
N ALA A 55 2.87 -9.21 -17.29
CA ALA A 55 3.15 -8.74 -15.93
C ALA A 55 3.35 -7.21 -15.76
N ASP A 56 3.23 -6.42 -16.83
CA ASP A 56 3.52 -4.98 -16.84
C ASP A 56 2.77 -4.23 -17.95
N TYR A 57 2.92 -2.91 -17.99
CA TYR A 57 2.49 -2.08 -19.10
C TYR A 57 3.73 -1.54 -19.80
N VAL A 58 3.67 -1.44 -21.13
CA VAL A 58 4.80 -0.95 -21.92
C VAL A 58 4.37 0.17 -22.87
N ILE A 59 5.28 1.10 -23.10
CA ILE A 59 5.21 2.12 -24.15
C ILE A 59 6.57 2.19 -24.86
N GLU A 60 6.56 2.31 -26.19
CA GLU A 60 7.78 2.42 -26.99
C GLU A 60 8.46 3.77 -26.73
N GLY A 61 9.78 3.75 -26.54
CA GLY A 61 10.60 4.93 -26.25
C GLY A 61 10.81 5.20 -24.77
N ASP A 62 11.62 6.22 -24.52
CA ASP A 62 11.91 6.74 -23.18
C ASP A 62 10.84 7.75 -22.76
N HIS A 63 9.96 7.32 -21.86
CA HIS A 63 8.79 8.08 -21.38
C HIS A 63 8.67 8.10 -19.86
N TRP A 64 9.65 7.60 -19.11
CA TRP A 64 9.49 7.43 -17.66
C TRP A 64 9.29 8.78 -16.94
N GLU A 65 9.86 9.88 -17.44
CA GLU A 65 9.67 11.22 -16.88
C GLU A 65 8.24 11.74 -17.08
N ASP A 66 7.68 11.55 -18.28
CA ASP A 66 6.30 11.94 -18.60
C ASP A 66 5.29 11.16 -17.74
N ILE A 67 5.56 9.86 -17.58
CA ILE A 67 4.75 8.95 -16.78
C ILE A 67 4.83 9.34 -15.31
N TYR A 68 6.03 9.66 -14.80
CA TYR A 68 6.22 10.18 -13.45
C TYR A 68 5.39 11.45 -13.22
N ALA A 69 5.53 12.45 -14.11
CA ALA A 69 4.83 13.72 -14.00
C ALA A 69 3.30 13.55 -14.04
N PHE A 70 2.81 12.63 -14.88
CA PHE A 70 1.40 12.28 -14.96
C PHE A 70 0.86 11.75 -13.63
N TYR A 71 1.51 10.74 -13.04
CA TYR A 71 1.04 10.11 -11.81
C TYR A 71 1.13 11.04 -10.61
N MET A 72 2.20 11.85 -10.51
CA MET A 72 2.34 12.86 -9.46
C MET A 72 1.25 13.93 -9.50
N LYS A 73 0.66 14.16 -10.68
CA LYS A 73 -0.42 15.14 -10.87
C LYS A 73 -1.81 14.53 -10.69
N GLU A 74 -2.09 13.39 -11.33
CA GLU A 74 -3.45 12.86 -11.43
C GLU A 74 -3.90 12.12 -10.17
N LEU A 75 -3.00 11.37 -9.51
CA LEU A 75 -3.36 10.56 -8.33
C LEU A 75 -3.86 11.40 -7.14
N PRO A 76 -3.22 12.54 -6.77
CA PRO A 76 -3.76 13.42 -5.74
C PRO A 76 -5.18 13.90 -6.04
N GLY A 77 -5.48 14.21 -7.31
CA GLY A 77 -6.81 14.62 -7.75
C GLY A 77 -7.88 13.52 -7.61
N LYS A 78 -7.46 12.26 -7.48
CA LYS A 78 -8.30 11.07 -7.27
C LYS A 78 -8.33 10.63 -5.79
N GLY A 79 -7.78 11.42 -4.89
CA GLY A 79 -7.78 11.17 -3.44
C GLY A 79 -6.64 10.29 -2.93
N TRP A 80 -5.66 9.98 -3.78
CA TRP A 80 -4.46 9.27 -3.34
C TRP A 80 -3.49 10.22 -2.62
N LYS A 81 -2.85 9.70 -1.58
CA LYS A 81 -1.84 10.39 -0.78
C LYS A 81 -0.50 9.72 -1.02
N LEU A 82 0.50 10.51 -1.43
CA LEU A 82 1.86 10.02 -1.63
C LEU A 82 2.45 9.61 -0.27
N ARG A 83 2.99 8.40 -0.20
CA ARG A 83 3.69 7.87 0.98
C ARG A 83 5.19 7.98 0.78
N HIS A 84 5.68 7.39 -0.29
CA HIS A 84 7.10 7.36 -0.62
C HIS A 84 7.30 7.58 -2.12
N LYS A 85 8.46 8.14 -2.48
CA LYS A 85 8.92 8.22 -3.87
C LYS A 85 10.45 8.10 -3.94
N GLY A 86 10.93 7.53 -5.02
CA GLY A 86 12.33 7.56 -5.44
C GLY A 86 12.39 7.71 -6.95
N SER A 87 13.35 8.46 -7.47
CA SER A 87 13.50 8.69 -8.90
C SER A 87 14.96 8.87 -9.29
N ALA A 88 15.29 8.46 -10.52
CA ALA A 88 16.56 8.80 -11.15
C ALA A 88 16.79 10.31 -11.28
N MET A 89 15.74 11.15 -11.26
CA MET A 89 15.88 12.61 -11.24
C MET A 89 16.62 13.12 -10.00
N ASP A 90 16.54 12.39 -8.89
CA ASP A 90 17.15 12.76 -7.62
C ASP A 90 18.59 12.21 -7.50
N ASP A 91 19.08 11.46 -8.50
CA ASP A 91 20.41 10.87 -8.55
C ASP A 91 21.43 11.83 -9.15
N ASN A 92 22.43 12.22 -8.35
CA ASN A 92 23.51 13.11 -8.78
C ASN A 92 24.78 12.34 -9.17
N ASP A 93 24.76 10.99 -9.19
CA ASP A 93 25.91 10.21 -9.63
C ASP A 93 26.01 10.22 -11.16
N PRO A 94 27.03 10.88 -11.75
CA PRO A 94 27.20 10.95 -13.20
C PRO A 94 27.51 9.58 -13.84
N GLY A 95 27.86 8.56 -13.04
CA GLY A 95 28.08 7.19 -13.48
C GLY A 95 26.80 6.35 -13.52
N ASN A 96 25.71 6.82 -12.93
CA ASN A 96 24.43 6.11 -12.90
C ASN A 96 23.49 6.68 -13.98
N ASN A 97 23.22 5.87 -15.01
CA ASN A 97 22.44 6.26 -16.18
C ASN A 97 21.08 5.55 -16.26
N TRP A 98 20.58 5.05 -15.12
CA TRP A 98 19.25 4.47 -15.04
C TRP A 98 18.18 5.55 -15.22
N GLY A 99 17.12 5.22 -15.96
CA GLY A 99 15.94 6.07 -16.11
C GLY A 99 14.75 5.37 -15.47
N GLY A 100 14.15 5.98 -14.45
CA GLY A 100 13.01 5.38 -13.77
C GLY A 100 12.58 6.05 -12.48
N PHE A 101 11.49 5.54 -11.92
CA PHE A 101 10.97 5.95 -10.63
C PHE A 101 10.24 4.81 -9.94
N MET A 102 10.07 4.96 -8.63
CA MET A 102 9.10 4.22 -7.84
C MET A 102 8.32 5.18 -6.94
N SER A 103 7.07 4.86 -6.65
CA SER A 103 6.24 5.61 -5.71
C SER A 103 5.19 4.71 -5.07
N THR A 104 4.85 5.00 -3.82
CA THR A 104 3.77 4.31 -3.10
C THR A 104 2.71 5.30 -2.64
N TRP A 105 1.46 4.85 -2.69
CA TRP A 105 0.29 5.70 -2.49
C TRP A 105 -0.75 5.00 -1.63
N THR A 106 -1.41 5.75 -0.76
CA THR A 106 -2.56 5.28 0.02
C THR A 106 -3.82 6.05 -0.33
N LYS A 107 -4.98 5.42 -0.14
CA LYS A 107 -6.27 6.06 -0.34
C LYS A 107 -7.31 5.49 0.61
N ASP A 108 -8.17 6.36 1.14
CA ASP A 108 -9.26 5.95 2.02
C ASP A 108 -10.20 4.99 1.28
N GLY A 109 -10.43 3.81 1.85
CA GLY A 109 -11.28 2.77 1.25
C GLY A 109 -10.57 1.84 0.26
N PHE A 110 -9.27 2.06 -0.02
CA PHE A 110 -8.44 1.10 -0.74
C PHE A 110 -7.69 0.21 0.26
N GLU A 111 -7.66 -1.11 0.04
CA GLU A 111 -6.96 -2.03 0.93
C GLU A 111 -5.45 -2.02 0.63
N GLY A 112 -4.62 -1.59 1.57
CA GLY A 112 -3.17 -1.54 1.38
C GLY A 112 -2.70 -0.28 0.63
N GLU A 113 -1.66 -0.44 -0.17
CA GLU A 113 -0.98 0.63 -0.90
C GLU A 113 -0.90 0.30 -2.39
N LEU A 114 -1.02 1.32 -3.22
CA LEU A 114 -0.69 1.25 -4.64
C LEU A 114 0.80 1.58 -4.80
N SER A 115 1.56 0.62 -5.30
CA SER A 115 2.95 0.79 -5.73
C SER A 115 2.98 0.98 -7.25
N LEU A 116 3.69 2.01 -7.68
CA LEU A 116 3.94 2.34 -9.07
C LEU A 116 5.44 2.38 -9.31
N SER A 117 5.93 1.58 -10.25
CA SER A 117 7.30 1.67 -10.73
C SER A 117 7.33 1.81 -12.23
N ALA A 118 8.28 2.60 -12.73
CA ALA A 118 8.58 2.67 -14.15
C ALA A 118 10.08 2.69 -14.40
N GLY A 119 10.51 2.09 -15.49
CA GLY A 119 11.91 2.09 -15.91
C GLY A 119 12.04 2.04 -17.42
N TYR A 120 12.99 2.81 -17.96
CA TYR A 120 13.33 2.75 -19.38
C TYR A 120 14.32 1.61 -19.63
N PHE A 121 13.92 0.67 -20.48
CA PHE A 121 14.71 -0.49 -20.86
C PHE A 121 15.30 -0.30 -22.25
N GLN A 122 16.52 0.27 -22.30
CA GLN A 122 17.20 0.66 -23.54
C GLN A 122 17.37 -0.48 -24.55
N ALA A 123 17.54 -1.72 -24.08
CA ALA A 123 17.73 -2.88 -24.96
C ALA A 123 16.50 -3.18 -25.83
N GLU A 124 15.30 -2.89 -25.32
CA GLU A 124 14.03 -3.08 -26.04
C GLU A 124 13.44 -1.76 -26.55
N ASN A 125 14.05 -0.62 -26.20
CA ASN A 125 13.54 0.72 -26.49
C ASN A 125 12.09 0.89 -26.01
N VAL A 126 11.81 0.47 -24.77
CA VAL A 126 10.50 0.60 -24.14
C VAL A 126 10.63 1.14 -22.73
N THR A 127 9.62 1.87 -22.27
CA THR A 127 9.42 2.15 -20.85
C THR A 127 8.42 1.15 -20.31
N GLU A 128 8.82 0.41 -19.29
CA GLU A 128 7.99 -0.54 -18.56
C GLU A 128 7.39 0.15 -17.35
N VAL A 129 6.11 -0.12 -17.05
CA VAL A 129 5.37 0.43 -15.91
C VAL A 129 4.64 -0.70 -15.21
N ARG A 130 4.76 -0.76 -13.89
CA ARG A 130 4.12 -1.77 -13.07
C ARG A 130 3.22 -1.14 -12.03
N PHE A 131 2.06 -1.76 -11.83
CA PHE A 131 1.07 -1.41 -10.81
C PHE A 131 0.97 -2.60 -9.88
N ASP A 132 1.35 -2.41 -8.63
CA ASP A 132 1.21 -3.45 -7.62
C ASP A 132 0.39 -2.99 -6.43
N GLN A 133 -0.44 -3.88 -5.90
CA GLN A 133 -1.04 -3.73 -4.60
C GLN A 133 -0.12 -4.39 -3.57
N HIS A 134 0.40 -3.57 -2.67
CA HIS A 134 1.10 -4.08 -1.50
C HIS A 134 0.19 -3.93 -0.28
N ILE A 135 -0.08 -5.01 0.45
CA ILE A 135 -0.70 -4.93 1.77
C ILE A 135 0.45 -4.91 2.77
N PRO A 136 0.78 -3.77 3.39
CA PRO A 136 1.82 -3.73 4.39
C PRO A 136 1.50 -4.79 5.45
N PRO A 137 2.47 -5.64 5.83
CA PRO A 137 2.24 -6.61 6.88
C PRO A 137 1.81 -5.83 8.13
N LYS A 138 0.66 -6.15 8.72
CA LYS A 138 0.24 -5.52 9.98
C LYS A 138 1.22 -5.93 11.08
N ILE A 139 2.24 -5.12 11.29
CA ILE A 139 3.34 -5.44 12.21
C ILE A 139 2.79 -5.51 13.65
N THR A 140 1.72 -4.74 13.93
CA THR A 140 1.08 -4.70 15.24
C THR A 140 -0.37 -4.17 15.21
N SER A 141 -1.16 -4.44 16.27
CA SER A 141 -2.60 -4.13 16.35
C SER A 141 -2.98 -2.66 16.61
N TRP A 142 -2.01 -1.76 16.73
CA TRP A 142 -2.22 -0.33 17.02
C TRP A 142 -2.16 0.57 15.79
N ILE A 143 -1.74 0.06 14.63
CA ILE A 143 -1.75 0.79 13.35
C ILE A 143 -3.20 1.14 12.94
N ASP A 144 -4.16 0.24 13.16
CA ASP A 144 -5.58 0.50 12.86
C ASP A 144 -6.24 1.44 13.89
N LYS A 145 -5.70 1.50 15.11
CA LYS A 145 -6.22 2.31 16.24
C LYS A 145 -5.05 2.76 17.12
N PRO A 146 -4.52 3.98 16.90
CA PRO A 146 -3.47 4.53 17.74
C PRO A 146 -3.85 4.47 19.22
N PRO A 147 -2.90 4.16 20.12
CA PRO A 147 -3.18 4.10 21.54
C PRO A 147 -3.55 5.50 22.04
N ALA A 148 -4.44 5.58 23.03
CA ALA A 148 -4.83 6.86 23.63
C ALA A 148 -3.69 7.55 24.42
N SER A 149 -2.61 6.82 24.69
CA SER A 149 -1.41 7.33 25.35
C SER A 149 -0.22 6.44 25.02
N LEU A 150 0.95 7.03 24.82
CA LEU A 150 2.25 6.35 24.74
C LEU A 150 3.06 6.60 26.02
N CYS A 151 4.02 5.72 26.31
CA CYS A 151 4.84 5.77 27.52
C CYS A 151 6.30 5.73 27.04
N VAL A 152 6.97 6.88 27.10
CA VAL A 152 8.32 7.09 26.56
C VAL A 152 9.33 6.97 27.70
N TYR A 153 10.28 6.07 27.55
CA TYR A 153 11.33 5.82 28.54
C TYR A 153 12.64 6.41 28.03
N ALA A 154 13.42 7.07 28.89
CA ALA A 154 14.72 7.61 28.47
C ALA A 154 15.74 6.48 28.27
N ASN A 155 15.55 5.33 28.93
CA ASN A 155 16.31 4.11 28.67
C ASN A 155 15.47 2.84 28.98
N PRO A 156 15.83 1.66 28.44
CA PRO A 156 15.04 0.44 28.61
C PRO A 156 14.94 -0.07 30.06
N ALA A 157 15.86 0.34 30.93
CA ALA A 157 15.96 -0.10 32.31
C ALA A 157 15.18 0.78 33.30
N GLU A 158 14.63 1.91 32.83
CA GLU A 158 13.83 2.81 33.66
C GLU A 158 12.46 2.22 34.00
N GLU A 159 12.09 2.30 35.28
CA GLU A 159 10.75 1.90 35.73
C GLU A 159 9.70 2.97 35.42
N ASN A 160 10.11 4.25 35.42
CA ASN A 160 9.24 5.39 35.18
C ASN A 160 9.34 5.85 33.74
N CYS A 161 8.19 6.16 33.13
CA CYS A 161 8.12 6.75 31.80
C CYS A 161 7.49 8.13 31.86
N THR A 162 7.71 8.88 30.79
CA THR A 162 6.93 10.08 30.51
C THR A 162 5.72 9.67 29.66
N PRO A 163 4.48 9.86 30.17
CA PRO A 163 3.29 9.61 29.36
C PRO A 163 3.15 10.71 28.30
N LEU A 164 2.89 10.29 27.07
CA LEU A 164 2.53 11.14 25.95
C LEU A 164 1.06 10.90 25.63
N GLU A 165 0.25 11.93 25.73
CA GLU A 165 -1.21 11.86 25.53
C GLU A 165 -1.68 12.74 24.36
N ASP A 166 -0.76 13.52 23.78
CA ASP A 166 -1.04 14.35 22.61
C ASP A 166 -1.29 13.48 21.37
N LYS A 167 -2.43 13.72 20.71
CA LYS A 167 -2.90 12.88 19.62
C LYS A 167 -2.01 12.99 18.38
N ASP A 168 -1.56 14.20 18.06
CA ASP A 168 -0.77 14.46 16.86
C ASP A 168 0.64 13.90 17.03
N ASP A 169 1.22 14.04 18.23
CA ASP A 169 2.51 13.42 18.56
C ASP A 169 2.44 11.89 18.54
N ILE A 170 1.35 11.30 19.05
CA ILE A 170 1.13 9.85 19.00
C ILE A 170 1.01 9.37 17.55
N GLU A 171 0.26 10.06 16.71
CA GLU A 171 0.10 9.72 15.29
C GLU A 171 1.43 9.81 14.53
N ASN A 172 2.24 10.84 14.80
CA ASN A 172 3.58 10.99 14.22
C ASN A 172 4.52 9.85 14.63
N ILE A 173 4.50 9.45 15.91
CA ILE A 173 5.33 8.33 16.40
C ILE A 173 4.88 7.00 15.80
N VAL A 174 3.57 6.75 15.72
CA VAL A 174 3.00 5.55 15.09
C VAL A 174 3.43 5.47 13.63
N HIS A 175 3.30 6.58 12.89
CA HIS A 175 3.69 6.68 11.49
C HIS A 175 5.17 6.39 11.29
N PHE A 176 6.03 7.02 12.09
CA PHE A 176 7.48 6.82 12.03
C PHE A 176 7.88 5.37 12.31
N ILE A 177 7.23 4.75 13.30
CA ILE A 177 7.46 3.33 13.62
C ILE A 177 7.04 2.42 12.48
N ASP A 178 5.88 2.71 11.87
CA ASP A 178 5.37 1.93 10.73
C ASP A 178 6.33 2.01 9.53
N GLU A 179 6.86 3.19 9.24
CA GLU A 179 7.85 3.44 8.19
C GLU A 179 9.15 2.66 8.43
N ILE A 180 9.71 2.69 9.64
CA ILE A 180 10.92 1.93 9.98
C ILE A 180 10.70 0.43 9.93
N ALA A 181 9.54 -0.02 10.42
CA ALA A 181 9.23 -1.43 10.49
C ALA A 181 8.90 -2.03 9.12
N TYR A 182 8.45 -1.20 8.17
CA TYR A 182 8.33 -1.53 6.75
C TYR A 182 9.69 -1.82 6.10
N GLU A 183 10.71 -1.00 6.37
CA GLU A 183 12.04 -1.13 5.78
C GLU A 183 12.85 -2.30 6.35
N THR A 184 12.57 -2.70 7.59
CA THR A 184 13.36 -3.72 8.28
C THR A 184 12.57 -5.01 8.47
N SER A 185 12.90 -6.03 7.66
CA SER A 185 12.43 -7.42 7.78
C SER A 185 12.69 -8.10 9.15
N GLN A 186 13.26 -7.38 10.12
CA GLN A 186 13.68 -7.83 11.44
C GLN A 186 12.58 -7.74 12.52
N PHE A 187 11.45 -7.07 12.30
CA PHE A 187 10.40 -6.91 13.33
C PHE A 187 9.51 -8.14 13.60
N LYS A 188 9.95 -9.34 13.22
CA LYS A 188 9.21 -10.61 13.39
C LYS A 188 8.86 -11.00 14.84
N GLN A 189 9.16 -10.21 15.86
CA GLN A 189 9.08 -10.64 17.26
C GLN A 189 8.37 -9.73 18.27
N GLN A 190 7.56 -8.75 17.88
CA GLN A 190 6.84 -7.94 18.88
C GLN A 190 5.40 -8.40 19.11
N LYS A 191 5.28 -9.53 19.84
CA LYS A 191 4.01 -10.00 20.39
C LYS A 191 3.79 -9.39 21.78
N GLN A 192 2.66 -8.69 21.93
CA GLN A 192 2.09 -8.09 23.16
C GLN A 192 2.76 -6.86 23.76
N TYR A 193 4.05 -6.62 23.56
CA TYR A 193 4.74 -5.38 23.93
C TYR A 193 5.69 -5.00 22.78
N GLY A 194 5.58 -3.78 22.27
CA GLY A 194 6.57 -3.24 21.36
C GLY A 194 7.62 -2.50 22.15
N ILE A 195 8.87 -3.00 22.16
CA ILE A 195 10.04 -2.24 22.62
C ILE A 195 10.82 -1.90 21.37
N ILE A 196 10.67 -0.68 20.86
CA ILE A 196 11.44 -0.24 19.69
C ILE A 196 12.66 0.47 20.21
N GLU A 197 13.82 -0.14 19.97
CA GLU A 197 15.13 0.39 20.30
C GLU A 197 15.68 1.07 19.06
N PHE A 198 15.92 2.37 19.16
CA PHE A 198 16.55 3.13 18.09
C PHE A 198 18.05 3.20 18.34
N LEU A 199 18.85 2.82 17.34
CA LEU A 199 20.31 2.91 17.36
C LEU A 199 20.75 4.17 16.59
N ASN A 200 21.74 4.89 17.08
CA ASN A 200 22.41 5.95 16.32
C ASN A 200 23.47 5.36 15.36
N ASP A 201 24.10 6.20 14.54
CA ASP A 201 25.17 5.81 13.59
C ASP A 201 26.41 5.18 14.26
N LEU A 202 26.52 5.27 15.59
CA LEU A 202 27.57 4.67 16.40
C LEU A 202 27.15 3.33 17.03
N GLY A 203 25.92 2.87 16.78
CA GLY A 203 25.36 1.63 17.34
C GLY A 203 24.88 1.76 18.79
N GLU A 204 24.69 2.96 19.30
CA GLU A 204 24.22 3.23 20.66
C GLU A 204 22.71 3.43 20.70
N THR A 205 22.04 2.79 21.66
CA THR A 205 20.59 2.94 21.87
C THR A 205 20.26 4.32 22.41
N TYR A 206 19.51 5.13 21.66
CA TYR A 206 19.19 6.50 22.07
C TYR A 206 17.73 6.69 22.52
N PHE A 207 16.78 5.83 22.11
CA PHE A 207 15.44 5.78 22.67
C PHE A 207 14.86 4.37 22.70
N SER A 208 14.06 4.09 23.73
CA SER A 208 13.23 2.88 23.84
C SER A 208 11.77 3.26 24.07
N VAL A 209 10.89 2.95 23.11
CA VAL A 209 9.45 3.16 23.27
C VAL A 209 8.83 1.85 23.71
N LYS A 210 8.18 1.84 24.89
CA LYS A 210 7.45 0.68 25.40
C LYS A 210 5.97 1.01 25.44
N VAL A 211 5.23 0.43 24.50
CA VAL A 211 3.79 0.67 24.37
C VAL A 211 3.03 -0.24 25.35
N THR A 212 2.29 0.35 26.29
CA THR A 212 1.39 -0.37 27.20
C THR A 212 -0.06 -0.03 26.89
N GLN A 213 -0.84 -1.05 26.48
CA GLN A 213 -2.28 -0.89 26.29
C GLN A 213 -2.97 -0.82 27.66
N LYS A 214 -3.35 0.38 28.12
CA LYS A 214 -4.35 0.48 29.20
C LYS A 214 -5.70 0.06 28.64
N LYS A 215 -6.22 -1.09 29.09
CA LYS A 215 -7.63 -1.46 28.84
C LYS A 215 -8.50 -0.27 29.27
N ALA A 216 -9.29 0.26 28.34
CA ALA A 216 -10.36 1.18 28.67
C ALA A 216 -11.24 0.52 29.76
N ARG A 217 -11.34 1.15 30.93
CA ARG A 217 -12.27 0.70 31.97
C ARG A 217 -13.68 0.87 31.40
N PHE A 218 -14.24 -0.21 30.88
CA PHE A 218 -15.68 -0.30 30.73
C PHE A 218 -16.30 -0.19 32.12
N PHE A 219 -16.99 0.92 32.39
CA PHE A 219 -17.88 1.00 33.54
C PHE A 219 -19.01 0.00 33.33
N SER A 220 -18.94 -1.13 34.02
CA SER A 220 -20.13 -1.96 34.23
C SER A 220 -21.04 -1.23 35.21
N LEU A 221 -22.16 -0.73 34.69
CA LEU A 221 -23.26 -0.22 35.51
C LEU A 221 -23.84 -1.41 36.31
N ASN A 222 -23.38 -1.60 37.55
CA ASN A 222 -24.04 -2.48 38.51
C ASN A 222 -25.30 -1.78 39.02
N LEU A 223 -26.42 -1.97 38.34
CA LEU A 223 -27.75 -1.63 38.86
C LEU A 223 -28.07 -2.57 40.03
N ARG A 224 -27.67 -2.19 41.24
CA ARG A 224 -28.23 -2.76 42.47
C ARG A 224 -29.69 -2.32 42.58
N LYS A 225 -30.63 -3.26 42.41
CA LYS A 225 -32.01 -3.10 42.90
C LYS A 225 -31.94 -2.95 44.43
N VAL A 226 -32.17 -1.73 44.91
CA VAL A 226 -32.47 -1.46 46.32
C VAL A 226 -33.90 -1.93 46.57
N LYS A 227 -34.07 -3.01 47.36
CA LYS A 227 -35.35 -3.34 47.98
C LYS A 227 -35.62 -2.29 49.06
N ARG A 228 -36.72 -1.53 48.92
CA ARG A 228 -37.26 -0.69 49.99
C ARG A 228 -38.26 -1.52 50.81
N LYS A 229 -38.00 -1.54 52.11
CA LYS A 229 -38.79 -1.99 53.27
C LYS A 229 -39.24 -3.45 53.28
#